data_AF-A0AA38HPH7-F1
#
_entry.id   AF-A0AA38HPH7-F1
#
_cell.length_a   1.000
_cell.length_b   1.000
_cell.length_c   1.000
_cell.angle_alpha   90.00
_cell.angle_beta   90.00
_cell.angle_gamma   90.00
#
_symmetry.space_group_name_H-M   'P 1'
#
loop_
_entity.id
_entity.type
_entity.pdbx_description
1 polymer ?
#
loop_
_entity_poly.entity_id
_entity_poly.type
_entity_poly.pdbx_seq_one_letter_code
_entity_poly.pdbx_strand_id
1 'polypeptide(L)'
;MFDALNRKLPHQGVKPYSHDFTVLQEAISWLDSWENEYSKGRISSTHFLSKSTAEGLRITLHSALDFCLYITKKYGFSYLLTGKINQDPLEKFFGTVRLAGGQNDHPATPTFLQLYKLLSTYSILRPPKHGNCSISKDEPPSTLLSIEDLKQVCYKKVATTSSATEKLKQRLDGIIETTEYEADDFLNISASFADIADCVIYYVTGYLCKQIRK
;
A
#
# COMPACT_ATOMS: atom_id res chain seq x y z
N MET A 1 -24.40 -4.18 -9.58
CA MET A 1 -23.13 -4.95 -9.65
C MET A 1 -21.92 -4.12 -9.22
N PHE A 2 -21.55 -3.05 -9.94
CA PHE A 2 -20.34 -2.27 -9.63
C PHE A 2 -20.29 -1.76 -8.19
N ASP A 3 -21.40 -1.19 -7.69
CA ASP A 3 -21.47 -0.69 -6.31
C ASP A 3 -21.25 -1.79 -5.27
N ALA A 4 -21.81 -2.98 -5.51
CA ALA A 4 -21.64 -4.14 -4.63
C ALA A 4 -20.19 -4.64 -4.62
N LEU A 5 -19.45 -4.49 -5.74
CA LEU A 5 -18.01 -4.79 -5.81
C LEU A 5 -17.12 -3.64 -5.29
N ASN A 6 -17.68 -2.48 -4.93
CA ASN A 6 -16.92 -1.30 -4.54
C ASN A 6 -17.42 -0.66 -3.23
N ARG A 7 -17.92 -1.48 -2.29
CA ARG A 7 -18.39 -0.99 -0.99
C ARG A 7 -17.22 -0.58 -0.11
N LYS A 8 -17.23 0.68 0.35
CA LYS A 8 -16.13 1.31 1.10
C LYS A 8 -16.46 1.60 2.56
N LEU A 9 -17.75 1.71 2.90
CA LEU A 9 -18.22 2.11 4.22
C LEU A 9 -18.74 0.90 5.01
N PRO A 10 -18.48 0.81 6.33
CA PRO A 10 -18.93 -0.30 7.17
C PRO A 10 -20.43 -0.64 7.07
N HIS A 11 -21.29 0.37 7.09
CA HIS A 11 -22.74 0.18 7.02
C HIS A 11 -23.23 -0.34 5.66
N GLN A 12 -22.42 -0.22 4.61
CA GLN A 12 -22.70 -0.72 3.26
C GLN A 12 -21.96 -2.02 2.95
N GLY A 13 -21.25 -2.60 3.92
CA GLY A 13 -20.46 -3.81 3.70
C GLY A 13 -21.35 -4.98 3.26
N VAL A 14 -20.84 -5.78 2.32
CA VAL A 14 -21.54 -6.96 1.80
C VAL A 14 -21.61 -8.01 2.91
N LYS A 15 -22.80 -8.54 3.17
CA LYS A 15 -23.03 -9.60 4.16
C LYS A 15 -23.60 -10.83 3.45
N PRO A 16 -23.41 -12.04 3.98
CA PRO A 16 -24.13 -13.20 3.45
C PRO A 16 -25.62 -12.92 3.38
N TYR A 17 -26.22 -13.21 2.23
CA TYR A 17 -27.67 -13.02 1.99
C TYR A 17 -28.17 -11.57 2.10
N SER A 18 -27.28 -10.57 2.07
CA SER A 18 -27.71 -9.16 1.95
C SER A 18 -28.18 -8.84 0.52
N HIS A 19 -28.83 -7.69 0.36
CA HIS A 19 -29.22 -7.19 -0.97
C HIS A 19 -28.03 -7.17 -1.95
N ASP A 20 -26.88 -6.64 -1.54
CA ASP A 20 -25.68 -6.62 -2.38
C ASP A 20 -25.17 -8.02 -2.74
N PHE A 21 -25.30 -8.99 -1.82
CA PHE A 21 -24.93 -10.39 -2.08
C PHE A 21 -25.86 -11.04 -3.11
N THR A 22 -27.15 -10.73 -3.07
CA THR A 22 -28.12 -11.16 -4.08
C THR A 22 -27.86 -10.50 -5.43
N VAL A 23 -27.56 -9.19 -5.45
CA VAL A 23 -27.20 -8.47 -6.69
C VAL A 23 -25.99 -9.08 -7.39
N LEU A 24 -25.00 -9.58 -6.64
CA LEU A 24 -23.85 -10.28 -7.21
C LEU A 24 -24.21 -11.66 -7.78
N GLN A 25 -25.13 -12.40 -7.16
CA GLN A 25 -25.64 -13.67 -7.70
C GLN A 25 -26.47 -13.44 -8.98
N GLU A 26 -27.36 -12.45 -8.95
CA GLU A 26 -28.15 -12.07 -10.12
C GLU A 26 -27.25 -11.62 -11.28
N ALA A 27 -26.14 -10.94 -10.98
CA ALA A 27 -25.16 -10.56 -12.00
C ALA A 27 -24.50 -11.77 -12.67
N ILE A 28 -24.24 -12.86 -11.93
CA ILE A 28 -23.73 -14.12 -12.51
C ILE A 28 -24.78 -14.73 -13.43
N SER A 29 -26.02 -14.87 -12.97
CA SER A 29 -27.11 -15.41 -13.79
C SER A 29 -27.39 -14.56 -15.02
N TRP A 30 -27.28 -13.24 -14.90
CA TRP A 30 -27.38 -12.32 -16.02
C TRP A 30 -26.25 -12.55 -17.03
N LEU A 31 -25.01 -12.69 -16.58
CA LEU A 31 -23.86 -12.97 -17.45
C LEU A 31 -24.04 -14.30 -18.20
N ASP A 32 -24.54 -15.34 -17.53
CA ASP A 32 -24.88 -16.63 -18.16
C ASP A 32 -25.96 -16.49 -19.23
N SER A 33 -27.02 -15.74 -18.94
CA SER A 33 -28.08 -15.50 -19.91
C SER A 33 -27.56 -14.76 -21.14
N TRP A 34 -26.70 -13.76 -20.94
CA TRP A 34 -26.11 -12.97 -22.03
C TRP A 34 -25.18 -13.80 -22.91
N GLU A 35 -24.34 -14.64 -22.30
CA GLU A 35 -23.45 -15.57 -23.01
C GLU A 35 -24.22 -16.66 -23.78
N ASN A 36 -25.37 -17.10 -23.25
CA ASN A 36 -26.26 -18.03 -23.96
C ASN A 36 -26.87 -17.40 -25.23
N GLU A 37 -27.28 -16.13 -25.16
CA GLU A 37 -27.84 -15.43 -26.33
C GLU A 37 -26.77 -15.15 -27.41
N TYR A 38 -25.52 -14.91 -26.99
CA TYR A 38 -24.37 -14.92 -27.88
C TYR A 38 -24.14 -16.29 -28.52
N SER A 39 -24.14 -17.37 -27.73
CA SER A 39 -23.94 -18.75 -28.20
C SER A 39 -25.03 -19.21 -29.18
N LYS A 40 -26.27 -18.72 -29.03
CA LYS A 40 -27.38 -18.95 -29.96
C LYS A 40 -27.30 -18.13 -31.25
N GLY A 41 -26.29 -17.27 -31.40
CA GLY A 41 -26.09 -16.42 -32.57
C GLY A 41 -27.07 -15.24 -32.67
N ARG A 42 -27.81 -14.91 -31.59
CA ARG A 42 -28.72 -13.75 -31.57
C ARG A 42 -28.00 -12.43 -31.32
N ILE A 43 -26.77 -12.50 -30.81
CA ILE A 43 -25.91 -11.37 -30.51
C ILE A 43 -24.58 -11.60 -31.23
N SER A 44 -24.02 -10.57 -31.87
CA SER A 44 -22.70 -10.69 -32.52
C SER A 44 -21.56 -10.56 -31.50
N SER A 45 -20.36 -10.99 -31.90
CA SER A 45 -19.17 -10.93 -31.03
C SER A 45 -18.80 -9.51 -30.59
N THR A 46 -19.17 -8.48 -31.36
CA THR A 46 -18.96 -7.08 -31.01
C THR A 46 -19.89 -6.59 -29.90
N HIS A 47 -20.99 -7.29 -29.65
CA HIS A 47 -21.99 -6.94 -28.64
C HIS A 47 -21.87 -7.81 -27.39
N PHE A 48 -20.86 -8.68 -27.30
CA PHE A 48 -20.52 -9.43 -26.11
C PHE A 48 -19.10 -9.06 -25.63
N LEU A 49 -18.80 -9.38 -24.36
CA LEU A 49 -17.47 -9.17 -23.80
C LEU A 49 -16.43 -10.04 -24.53
N SER A 50 -15.16 -9.61 -24.51
CA SER A 50 -14.09 -10.52 -24.91
C SER A 50 -14.09 -11.75 -24.00
N LYS A 51 -13.69 -12.91 -24.53
CA LYS A 51 -13.63 -14.16 -23.76
C LYS A 51 -12.89 -13.98 -22.42
N SER A 52 -11.73 -13.33 -22.45
CA SER A 52 -10.94 -13.04 -21.25
C SER A 52 -11.66 -12.15 -20.23
N THR A 53 -12.42 -11.15 -20.70
CA THR A 53 -13.16 -10.23 -19.81
C THR A 53 -14.35 -10.92 -19.18
N ALA A 54 -15.10 -11.73 -19.95
CA ALA A 54 -16.22 -12.50 -19.43
C ALA A 54 -15.76 -13.52 -18.37
N GLU A 55 -14.70 -14.28 -18.66
CA GLU A 55 -14.10 -15.24 -17.72
C GLU A 55 -13.58 -14.53 -16.45
N GLY A 56 -12.85 -13.43 -16.61
CA GLY A 56 -12.33 -12.65 -15.48
C GLY A 56 -13.43 -12.06 -14.60
N LEU A 57 -14.50 -11.54 -15.19
CA LEU A 57 -15.65 -11.03 -14.45
C LEU A 57 -16.36 -12.14 -13.68
N ARG A 58 -16.57 -13.31 -14.30
CA ARG A 58 -17.17 -14.48 -13.66
C ARG A 58 -16.36 -14.94 -12.46
N ILE A 59 -15.04 -15.08 -12.61
CA ILE A 59 -14.13 -15.44 -11.51
C ILE A 59 -14.23 -14.40 -10.39
N THR A 60 -14.26 -13.12 -10.71
CA THR A 60 -14.34 -12.03 -9.72
C THR A 60 -15.63 -12.11 -8.91
N LEU A 61 -16.78 -12.32 -9.57
CA LEU A 61 -18.09 -12.43 -8.91
C LEU A 61 -18.16 -13.65 -7.99
N HIS A 62 -17.76 -14.83 -8.47
CA HIS A 62 -17.71 -16.02 -7.63
C HIS A 62 -16.75 -15.86 -6.45
N SER A 63 -15.54 -15.35 -6.70
CA SER A 63 -14.53 -15.15 -5.65
C SER A 63 -15.02 -14.18 -4.58
N ALA A 64 -15.74 -13.12 -4.96
CA ALA A 64 -16.29 -12.16 -4.00
C ALA A 64 -17.36 -12.79 -3.09
N LEU A 65 -18.25 -13.61 -3.65
CA LEU A 65 -19.28 -14.33 -2.89
C LEU A 65 -18.66 -15.37 -1.96
N ASP A 66 -17.76 -16.20 -2.48
CA ASP A 66 -17.09 -17.25 -1.71
C ASP A 66 -16.24 -16.66 -0.59
N PHE A 67 -15.51 -15.57 -0.88
CA PHE A 67 -14.71 -14.88 0.13
C PHE A 67 -15.59 -14.28 1.23
N CYS A 68 -16.72 -13.64 0.87
CA CYS A 68 -17.68 -13.11 1.84
C CYS A 68 -18.22 -14.22 2.77
N LEU A 69 -18.59 -15.37 2.20
CA LEU A 69 -19.05 -16.52 2.97
C LEU A 69 -17.94 -17.08 3.87
N TYR A 70 -16.73 -17.24 3.34
CA TYR A 70 -15.60 -17.79 4.06
C TYR A 70 -15.21 -16.93 5.27
N ILE A 71 -15.05 -15.63 5.10
CA ILE A 71 -14.65 -14.75 6.22
C ILE A 71 -15.72 -14.63 7.28
N THR A 72 -17.00 -14.63 6.87
CA THR A 72 -18.13 -14.51 7.80
C THR A 72 -18.31 -15.81 8.57
N LYS A 73 -18.30 -16.96 7.90
CA LYS A 73 -18.53 -18.28 8.54
C LYS A 73 -17.33 -18.76 9.35
N LYS A 74 -16.10 -18.58 8.85
CA LYS A 74 -14.89 -19.11 9.51
C LYS A 74 -14.32 -18.19 10.58
N TYR A 75 -14.35 -16.87 10.34
CA TYR A 75 -13.71 -15.90 11.21
C TYR A 75 -14.69 -14.91 11.88
N GLY A 76 -16.00 -15.06 11.65
CA GLY A 76 -17.02 -14.27 12.35
C GLY A 76 -17.10 -12.80 11.96
N PHE A 77 -16.55 -12.40 10.79
CA PHE A 77 -16.64 -11.03 10.31
C PHE A 77 -18.08 -10.63 10.03
N SER A 78 -18.51 -9.44 10.48
CA SER A 78 -19.90 -8.99 10.32
C SER A 78 -20.26 -8.56 8.89
N TYR A 79 -19.26 -8.18 8.08
CA TYR A 79 -19.42 -7.71 6.70
C TYR A 79 -18.08 -7.75 5.95
N LEU A 80 -18.16 -7.62 4.63
CA LEU A 80 -17.04 -7.50 3.72
C LEU A 80 -17.02 -6.13 3.01
N LEU A 81 -15.88 -5.45 3.02
CA LEU A 81 -15.66 -4.23 2.23
C LEU A 81 -15.00 -4.59 0.90
N THR A 82 -15.82 -4.82 -0.11
CA THR A 82 -15.37 -5.20 -1.46
C THR A 82 -14.48 -4.13 -2.10
N GLY A 83 -14.68 -2.85 -1.78
CA GLY A 83 -13.81 -1.75 -2.22
C GLY A 83 -12.42 -1.73 -1.58
N LYS A 84 -12.10 -2.67 -0.68
CA LYS A 84 -10.73 -2.91 -0.18
C LYS A 84 -10.04 -4.07 -0.89
N ILE A 85 -10.77 -4.83 -1.71
CA ILE A 85 -10.28 -6.00 -2.46
C ILE A 85 -10.11 -5.59 -3.93
N ASN A 86 -9.33 -4.54 -4.16
CA ASN A 86 -9.01 -4.06 -5.49
C ASN A 86 -7.59 -3.47 -5.52
N GLN A 87 -7.10 -3.13 -6.72
CA GLN A 87 -5.75 -2.60 -6.91
C GLN A 87 -5.66 -1.07 -6.75
N ASP A 88 -6.79 -0.37 -6.55
CA ASP A 88 -6.83 1.10 -6.42
C ASP A 88 -5.84 1.66 -5.38
N PRO A 89 -5.66 1.06 -4.18
CA PRO A 89 -4.69 1.57 -3.21
C PRO A 89 -3.25 1.53 -3.74
N LEU A 90 -2.92 0.49 -4.51
CA LEU A 90 -1.61 0.34 -5.14
C LEU A 90 -1.43 1.35 -6.28
N GLU A 91 -2.46 1.57 -7.10
CA GLU A 91 -2.43 2.58 -8.15
C GLU A 91 -2.28 4.01 -7.58
N LYS A 92 -3.01 4.31 -6.49
CA LYS A 92 -2.85 5.57 -5.74
C LYS A 92 -1.45 5.73 -5.18
N PHE A 93 -0.84 4.64 -4.70
CA PHE A 93 0.54 4.65 -4.25
C PHE A 93 1.49 5.00 -5.41
N PHE A 94 1.35 4.36 -6.57
CA PHE A 94 2.17 4.72 -7.75
C PHE A 94 1.95 6.16 -8.20
N GLY A 95 0.72 6.67 -8.15
CA GLY A 95 0.43 8.08 -8.41
C GLY A 95 1.15 9.01 -7.41
N THR A 96 1.17 8.64 -6.13
CA THR A 96 1.89 9.40 -5.08
C THR A 96 3.40 9.41 -5.33
N VAL A 97 3.98 8.27 -5.74
CA VAL A 97 5.41 8.19 -6.09
C VAL A 97 5.73 9.08 -7.28
N ARG A 98 4.91 9.07 -8.35
CA ARG A 98 5.10 9.94 -9.52
C ARG A 98 5.01 11.41 -9.14
N LEU A 99 4.01 11.80 -8.34
CA LEU A 99 3.87 13.17 -7.82
C LEU A 99 5.08 13.60 -6.98
N ALA A 100 5.64 12.70 -6.17
CA ALA A 100 6.85 12.98 -5.39
C ALA A 100 8.10 13.18 -6.28
N GLY A 101 8.09 12.64 -7.50
CA GLY A 101 9.13 12.86 -8.52
C GLY A 101 9.08 14.23 -9.21
N GLY A 102 8.06 15.06 -8.93
CA GLY A 102 7.91 16.39 -9.52
C GLY A 102 7.73 16.31 -11.04
N GLN A 103 8.66 16.89 -11.80
CA GLN A 103 8.64 16.85 -13.28
C GLN A 103 9.10 15.49 -13.86
N ASN A 104 9.56 14.57 -13.02
CA ASN A 104 10.00 13.24 -13.44
C ASN A 104 8.87 12.21 -13.28
N ASP A 105 7.86 12.29 -14.15
CA ASP A 105 6.67 11.41 -14.12
C ASP A 105 6.99 9.93 -14.41
N HIS A 106 8.15 9.66 -15.02
CA HIS A 106 8.62 8.31 -15.37
C HIS A 106 9.99 8.05 -14.72
N PRO A 107 10.03 7.91 -13.37
CA PRO A 107 11.29 7.71 -12.67
C PRO A 107 11.94 6.39 -13.09
N ALA A 108 13.26 6.42 -13.31
CA ALA A 108 14.05 5.19 -13.46
C ALA A 108 14.02 4.38 -12.15
N THR A 109 14.31 3.08 -12.23
CA THR A 109 14.28 2.16 -11.08
C THR A 109 15.03 2.66 -9.84
N PRO A 110 16.25 3.25 -9.94
CA PRO A 110 16.93 3.80 -8.77
C PRO A 110 16.20 4.97 -8.12
N THR A 111 15.63 5.87 -8.94
CA THR A 111 14.85 7.02 -8.49
C THR A 111 13.55 6.58 -7.82
N PHE A 112 12.86 5.59 -8.40
CA PHE A 112 11.67 5.00 -7.78
C PHE A 112 11.98 4.42 -6.41
N LEU A 113 13.09 3.68 -6.27
CA LEU A 113 13.51 3.10 -4.99
C LEU A 113 13.82 4.18 -3.94
N GLN A 114 14.46 5.28 -4.35
CA GLN A 114 14.74 6.40 -3.46
C GLN A 114 13.45 7.10 -3.00
N LEU A 115 12.51 7.36 -3.92
CA LEU A 115 11.21 7.94 -3.60
C LEU A 115 10.37 7.02 -2.71
N TYR A 116 10.40 5.72 -2.96
CA TYR A 116 9.76 4.71 -2.12
C TYR A 116 10.28 4.76 -0.67
N LYS A 117 11.62 4.76 -0.50
CA LYS A 117 12.25 4.84 0.84
C LYS A 117 11.90 6.15 1.54
N LEU A 118 11.93 7.27 0.80
CA LEU A 118 11.57 8.58 1.31
C LEU A 118 10.12 8.62 1.79
N LEU A 119 9.17 8.19 0.95
CA LEU A 119 7.75 8.18 1.29
C LEU A 119 7.44 7.23 2.46
N SER A 120 8.11 6.08 2.52
CA SER A 120 7.96 5.14 3.64
C SER A 120 8.44 5.77 4.95
N THR A 121 9.61 6.40 4.95
CA THR A 121 10.14 7.10 6.13
C THR A 121 9.25 8.28 6.52
N TYR A 122 8.78 9.05 5.54
CA TYR A 122 7.86 10.17 5.75
C TYR A 122 6.52 9.72 6.36
N SER A 123 5.99 8.57 5.97
CA SER A 123 4.75 8.03 6.54
C SER A 123 4.86 7.69 8.03
N ILE A 124 6.06 7.34 8.51
CA ILE A 124 6.35 7.09 9.92
C ILE A 124 6.59 8.41 10.67
N LEU A 125 7.33 9.32 10.04
CA LEU A 125 7.71 10.60 10.62
C LEU A 125 6.59 11.63 10.68
N ARG A 126 5.54 11.48 9.86
CA ARG A 126 4.48 12.50 9.76
C ARG A 126 3.54 12.40 10.97
N PRO A 127 3.51 13.40 11.87
CA PRO A 127 2.56 13.40 12.97
C PRO A 127 1.11 13.51 12.44
N PRO A 128 0.13 13.00 13.21
CA PRO A 128 -1.28 13.07 12.82
C PRO A 128 -1.72 14.52 12.62
N LYS A 129 -2.45 14.79 11.52
CA LYS A 129 -2.90 16.14 11.13
C LYS A 129 -3.81 16.83 12.16
N HIS A 130 -4.43 16.05 13.04
CA HIS A 130 -5.30 16.54 14.11
C HIS A 130 -4.88 15.87 15.43
N GLY A 131 -3.89 16.46 16.09
CA GLY A 131 -3.55 16.24 17.48
C GLY A 131 -3.18 17.59 18.06
N ASN A 132 -3.77 17.99 19.18
CA ASN A 132 -3.29 19.15 19.94
C ASN A 132 -1.96 18.76 20.60
N CYS A 133 -0.88 18.74 19.83
CA CYS A 133 0.45 18.49 20.37
C CYS A 133 0.99 19.81 20.92
N SER A 134 0.93 19.98 22.24
CA SER A 134 1.72 21.00 22.94
C SER A 134 3.12 20.47 23.14
N ILE A 135 4.12 21.12 22.56
CA ILE A 135 5.54 20.83 22.79
C ILE A 135 5.81 21.11 24.28
N SER A 136 5.96 20.05 25.07
CA SER A 136 6.40 20.12 26.47
C SER A 136 7.83 20.66 26.48
N LYS A 137 8.05 21.83 27.09
CA LYS A 137 9.35 22.53 27.07
C LYS A 137 10.34 22.01 28.12
N ASP A 138 9.91 21.09 28.98
CA ASP A 138 10.60 20.84 30.25
C ASP A 138 11.36 19.50 30.32
N GLU A 139 11.29 18.62 29.31
CA GLU A 139 12.08 17.39 29.27
C GLU A 139 12.67 17.14 27.87
N PRO A 140 13.97 16.79 27.74
CA PRO A 140 14.54 16.41 26.47
C PRO A 140 13.85 15.12 25.97
N PRO A 141 13.38 15.08 24.70
CA PRO A 141 12.64 13.93 24.18
C PRO A 141 13.47 12.66 24.30
N SER A 142 12.85 11.61 24.83
CA SER A 142 13.48 10.32 24.97
C SER A 142 13.67 9.73 23.58
N THR A 143 14.91 9.44 23.16
CA THR A 143 15.14 8.85 21.83
C THR A 143 14.72 7.38 21.85
N LEU A 144 13.52 7.07 21.34
CA LEU A 144 12.98 5.71 21.32
C LEU A 144 13.61 4.85 20.21
N LEU A 145 13.88 5.45 19.05
CA LEU A 145 14.54 4.80 17.92
C LEU A 145 15.56 5.76 17.28
N SER A 146 16.69 5.22 16.82
CA SER A 146 17.71 5.98 16.09
C SER A 146 17.81 5.49 14.63
N ILE A 147 18.20 6.38 13.71
CA ILE A 147 18.49 6.00 12.33
C ILE A 147 19.61 4.96 12.25
N GLU A 148 20.53 4.92 13.21
CA GLU A 148 21.58 3.90 13.31
C GLU A 148 20.99 2.51 13.53
N ASP A 149 19.91 2.38 14.31
CA ASP A 149 19.18 1.12 14.51
C ASP A 149 18.56 0.65 13.19
N LEU A 150 18.01 1.57 12.40
CA LEU A 150 17.44 1.28 11.08
C LEU A 150 18.54 0.95 10.04
N LYS A 151 19.68 1.64 10.08
CA LYS A 151 20.83 1.37 9.22
C LYS A 151 21.40 -0.03 9.48
N GLN A 152 21.45 -0.48 10.74
CA GLN A 152 21.91 -1.81 11.10
C GLN A 152 21.07 -2.92 10.44
N VAL A 153 19.75 -2.73 10.31
CA VAL A 153 18.86 -3.68 9.63
C VAL A 153 19.00 -3.58 8.11
N CYS A 154 19.03 -2.36 7.57
CA CYS A 154 18.99 -2.14 6.12
C CYS A 154 20.31 -2.47 5.40
N TYR A 155 21.47 -2.37 6.08
CA TYR A 155 22.79 -2.46 5.43
C TYR A 155 23.62 -3.70 5.80
N LYS A 156 23.21 -4.55 6.76
CA LYS A 156 23.94 -5.79 7.09
C LYS A 156 23.52 -6.97 6.20
N LYS A 157 24.51 -7.67 5.61
CA LYS A 157 24.35 -8.91 4.83
C LYS A 157 23.71 -10.02 5.70
N VAL A 158 22.57 -10.53 5.22
CA VAL A 158 21.81 -11.79 5.45
C VAL A 158 22.14 -12.70 6.65
N ALA A 159 23.39 -12.88 7.07
CA ALA A 159 23.75 -13.79 8.16
C ALA A 159 23.44 -13.25 9.57
N THR A 160 23.30 -11.93 9.75
CA THR A 160 23.05 -11.31 11.07
C THR A 160 21.70 -10.58 11.18
N THR A 161 20.95 -10.53 10.07
CA THR A 161 19.70 -9.76 9.93
C THR A 161 18.64 -10.22 10.93
N SER A 162 18.50 -11.53 11.16
CA SER A 162 17.52 -12.08 12.12
C SER A 162 17.73 -11.55 13.54
N SER A 163 18.99 -11.45 14.02
CA SER A 163 19.26 -10.94 15.37
C SER A 163 19.02 -9.43 15.52
N ALA A 164 19.21 -8.67 14.45
CA ALA A 164 18.99 -7.22 14.44
C ALA A 164 17.49 -6.91 14.38
N THR A 165 16.72 -7.67 13.60
CA THR A 165 15.26 -7.57 13.56
C THR A 165 14.63 -8.03 14.86
N GLU A 166 15.15 -9.08 15.52
CA GLU A 166 14.67 -9.54 16.83
C GLU A 166 14.87 -8.46 17.91
N LYS A 167 16.04 -7.81 17.92
CA LYS A 167 16.35 -6.72 18.86
C LYS A 167 15.47 -5.50 18.65
N LEU A 168 15.23 -5.12 17.40
CA LEU A 168 14.32 -4.03 17.08
C LEU A 168 12.88 -4.37 17.45
N LYS A 169 12.46 -5.62 17.21
CA LYS A 169 11.15 -6.11 17.59
C LYS A 169 10.97 -6.08 19.11
N GLN A 170 11.93 -6.59 19.89
CA GLN A 170 11.90 -6.54 21.36
C GLN A 170 11.86 -5.11 21.89
N ARG A 171 12.59 -4.17 21.27
CA ARG A 171 12.48 -2.75 21.61
C ARG A 171 11.10 -2.19 21.29
N LEU A 172 10.56 -2.50 20.11
CA LEU A 172 9.21 -2.06 19.72
C LEU A 172 8.13 -2.62 20.65
N ASP A 173 8.22 -3.91 20.96
CA ASP A 173 7.29 -4.60 21.86
C ASP A 173 7.36 -3.98 23.27
N GLY A 174 8.58 -3.68 23.76
CA GLY A 174 8.76 -2.96 25.02
C GLY A 174 8.17 -1.55 25.01
N ILE A 175 8.28 -0.80 23.91
CA ILE A 175 7.69 0.54 23.75
C ILE A 175 6.15 0.47 23.74
N ILE A 176 5.58 -0.58 23.14
CA ILE A 176 4.13 -0.81 23.12
C ILE A 176 3.61 -1.11 24.54
N GLU A 177 4.40 -1.82 25.35
CA GLU A 177 4.04 -2.18 26.73
C GLU A 177 4.14 -1.00 27.72
N THR A 178 5.06 -0.05 27.54
CA THR A 178 5.20 1.10 28.46
C THR A 178 4.11 2.15 28.32
N THR A 179 3.35 2.21 27.22
CA THR A 179 2.23 3.15 26.94
C THR A 179 2.52 4.66 27.06
N GLU A 180 3.68 5.06 27.58
CA GLU A 180 4.13 6.44 27.75
C GLU A 180 5.16 6.78 26.65
N TYR A 181 4.68 7.18 25.48
CA TYR A 181 5.52 7.78 24.44
C TYR A 181 4.80 8.95 23.78
N GLU A 182 5.50 10.07 23.61
CA GLU A 182 5.02 11.24 22.88
C GLU A 182 5.45 11.19 21.40
N ALA A 183 4.75 11.95 20.54
CA ALA A 183 5.03 11.97 19.10
C ALA A 183 6.44 12.48 18.75
N ASP A 184 7.10 13.19 19.67
CA ASP A 184 8.43 13.76 19.48
C ASP A 184 9.55 12.80 19.92
N ASP A 185 9.22 11.69 20.57
CA ASP A 185 10.19 10.69 21.07
C ASP A 185 10.72 9.74 19.97
N PHE A 186 10.20 9.84 18.75
CA PHE A 186 10.35 8.76 17.77
C PHE A 186 11.74 8.65 17.15
N LEU A 187 12.44 9.74 16.83
CA LEU A 187 13.64 9.66 15.99
C LEU A 187 14.71 10.73 16.28
N ASN A 188 15.88 10.27 16.74
CA ASN A 188 17.11 11.07 16.65
C ASN A 188 17.72 10.87 15.26
N ILE A 189 17.55 11.88 14.40
CA ILE A 189 18.16 11.92 13.08
C ILE A 189 19.62 12.32 13.25
N SER A 190 20.49 11.33 13.44
CA SER A 190 21.91 11.48 13.18
C SER A 190 22.07 11.65 11.66
N ALA A 191 21.98 12.91 11.23
CA ALA A 191 22.26 13.32 9.87
C ALA A 191 23.77 13.19 9.65
N SER A 192 24.23 11.97 9.35
CA SER A 192 25.47 11.81 8.61
C SER A 192 25.20 12.35 7.20
N PHE A 193 25.33 13.66 7.06
CA PHE A 193 25.42 14.30 5.77
C PHE A 193 26.63 13.66 5.06
N ALA A 194 26.43 13.20 3.83
CA ALA A 194 27.57 12.93 2.96
C ALA A 194 28.38 14.23 2.87
N ASP A 195 29.71 14.13 2.89
CA ASP A 195 30.54 15.31 2.80
C ASP A 195 30.16 16.07 1.53
N ILE A 196 30.04 17.40 1.60
CA ILE A 196 29.58 18.24 0.49
C ILE A 196 30.45 17.96 -0.75
N ALA A 197 31.72 17.65 -0.52
CA ALA A 197 32.67 17.19 -1.52
C ALA A 197 32.15 15.97 -2.32
N ASP A 198 31.63 14.94 -1.66
CA ASP A 198 31.16 13.71 -2.31
C ASP A 198 29.91 13.96 -3.17
N CYS A 199 28.98 14.81 -2.70
CA CYS A 199 27.82 15.22 -3.48
C CYS A 199 28.21 16.00 -4.74
N VAL A 200 29.19 16.90 -4.62
CA VAL A 200 29.72 17.67 -5.76
C VAL A 200 30.44 16.74 -6.74
N ILE A 201 31.28 15.82 -6.24
CA ILE A 201 31.99 14.84 -7.08
C ILE A 201 30.99 13.97 -7.84
N TYR A 202 29.95 13.46 -7.18
CA TYR A 202 28.93 12.63 -7.84
C TYR A 202 28.18 13.41 -8.94
N TYR A 203 27.83 14.67 -8.68
CA TYR A 203 27.16 15.52 -9.67
C TYR A 203 28.06 15.82 -10.88
N VAL A 204 29.30 16.21 -10.63
CA VAL A 204 30.28 16.55 -11.68
C VAL A 204 30.65 15.32 -12.52
N THR A 205 30.86 14.17 -11.88
CA THR A 205 31.14 12.91 -12.59
C THR A 205 29.93 12.46 -13.43
N GLY A 206 28.71 12.56 -12.90
CA GLY A 206 27.49 12.29 -13.67
C GLY A 206 27.35 13.19 -14.90
N TYR A 207 27.66 14.49 -14.76
CA TYR A 207 27.67 15.43 -15.89
C TYR A 207 28.73 15.10 -16.93
N LEU A 208 29.96 14.78 -16.50
CA LEU A 208 31.06 14.38 -17.39
C LEU A 208 30.73 13.08 -18.14
N CYS A 209 30.22 12.06 -17.46
CA CYS A 209 29.80 10.82 -18.11
C CYS A 209 28.70 11.04 -19.16
N LYS A 210 27.81 12.02 -18.94
CA LYS A 210 26.78 12.40 -19.92
C LYS A 210 27.37 13.13 -21.14
N GLN A 211 28.40 13.95 -20.95
CA GLN A 211 29.10 14.65 -22.04
C GLN A 211 29.98 13.70 -22.86
N ILE A 212 30.65 12.74 -22.23
CA ILE A 212 31.52 11.77 -22.91
C ILE A 212 30.73 10.72 -23.72
N ARG A 213 29.45 10.48 -23.39
CA ARG A 213 28.56 9.58 -24.16
C ARG A 213 27.86 10.27 -25.35
N LYS A 214 28.09 11.57 -25.57
CA LYS A 214 27.73 12.27 -26.82
C LYS A 214 28.92 12.26 -27.77
#